data_AF-A0A966UMF0-F1
#
_entry.id   AF-A0A966UMF0-F1
#
_cell.length_a   1.000
_cell.length_b   1.000
_cell.length_c   1.000
_cell.angle_alpha   90.00
_cell.angle_beta   90.00
_cell.angle_gamma   90.00
#
_symmetry.space_group_name_H-M   'P 1'
#
loop_
_entity.id
_entity.type
_entity.pdbx_description
1 polymer ?
#
loop_
_entity_poly.entity_id
_entity_poly.type
_entity_poly.pdbx_seq_one_letter_code
_entity_poly.pdbx_strand_id
1 'polypeptide(L)'
;EGAAFRTLIENCESKKDFLKLIAGVMKITRLKKNREFRQKRVRAIAMSFNEKNLSKVIKAHQLGVTQYLAETFAIAQKRGWIKPDTDLVALSYFFQGSFIGHVLLDITKQVEYEERWSEIAFKALQPFLVAD
;
A
#
# COMPACT_ATOMS: atom_id res chain seq x y z
N GLU A 1 -2.47 9.69 7.22
CA GLU A 1 -1.57 8.54 6.89
C GLU A 1 -0.79 8.77 5.60
N GLY A 2 -1.45 9.11 4.47
CA GLY A 2 -0.76 9.39 3.20
C GLY A 2 0.31 10.49 3.28
N ALA A 3 0.03 11.60 3.94
CA ALA A 3 0.99 12.72 4.05
C ALA A 3 2.31 12.34 4.74
N ALA A 4 2.25 11.55 5.82
CA ALA A 4 3.44 11.09 6.52
C ALA A 4 4.30 10.17 5.63
N PHE A 5 3.67 9.28 4.87
CA PHE A 5 4.38 8.41 3.93
C PHE A 5 5.05 9.21 2.81
N ARG A 6 4.36 10.23 2.28
CA ARG A 6 4.93 11.13 1.28
C ARG A 6 6.15 11.87 1.80
N THR A 7 6.08 12.46 2.99
CA THR A 7 7.23 13.12 3.63
C THR A 7 8.40 12.17 3.80
N LEU A 8 8.17 10.91 4.17
CA LEU A 8 9.23 9.90 4.26
C LEU A 8 9.89 9.60 2.91
N ILE A 9 9.11 9.54 1.82
CA ILE A 9 9.67 9.38 0.46
C ILE A 9 10.47 10.62 0.05
N GLU A 10 9.94 11.82 0.31
CA GLU A 10 10.61 13.09 0.01
C GLU A 10 11.97 13.18 0.72
N ASN A 11 12.04 12.72 1.98
CA ASN A 11 13.25 12.69 2.81
C ASN A 11 14.20 11.53 2.53
N CYS A 12 13.85 10.56 1.67
CA CYS A 12 14.83 9.58 1.24
C CYS A 12 15.94 10.29 0.45
N GLU A 13 17.20 10.01 0.76
CA GLU A 13 18.36 10.59 0.07
C GLU A 13 18.87 9.67 -1.05
N SER A 14 18.56 8.38 -0.96
CA SER A 14 19.03 7.38 -1.92
C SER A 14 17.95 6.36 -2.28
N LYS A 15 18.16 5.67 -3.41
CA LYS A 15 17.36 4.49 -3.81
C LYS A 15 17.35 3.41 -2.72
N LYS A 16 18.48 3.24 -2.00
CA LYS A 16 18.59 2.29 -0.90
C LYS A 16 17.67 2.67 0.27
N ASP A 17 17.56 3.95 0.58
CA ASP A 17 16.68 4.44 1.66
C ASP A 17 15.21 4.31 1.27
N PHE A 18 14.88 4.59 0.00
CA PHE A 18 13.56 4.32 -0.54
C PHE A 18 13.18 2.84 -0.45
N LEU A 19 14.04 1.92 -0.87
CA LEU A 19 13.78 0.48 -0.76
C LEU A 19 13.60 0.02 0.70
N LYS A 20 14.41 0.54 1.62
CA LYS A 20 14.25 0.30 3.06
C LYS A 20 12.92 0.83 3.57
N LEU A 21 12.49 2.01 3.13
CA LEU A 21 11.22 2.60 3.50
C LEU A 21 10.06 1.72 3.02
N ILE A 22 10.06 1.27 1.77
CA ILE A 22 9.00 0.40 1.24
C ILE A 22 8.95 -0.93 2.01
N ALA A 23 10.10 -1.57 2.27
CA ALA A 23 10.17 -2.77 3.09
C ALA A 23 9.65 -2.52 4.52
N GLY A 24 10.01 -1.37 5.10
CA GLY A 24 9.55 -0.93 6.42
C GLY A 24 8.03 -0.75 6.46
N VAL A 25 7.44 -0.12 5.44
CA VAL A 25 5.98 0.00 5.34
C VAL A 25 5.35 -1.38 5.28
N MET A 26 5.82 -2.30 4.43
CA MET A 26 5.30 -3.68 4.37
C MET A 26 5.37 -4.42 5.71
N LYS A 27 6.30 -4.06 6.61
CA LYS A 27 6.35 -4.60 7.97
C LYS A 27 5.44 -3.85 8.95
N ILE A 28 5.25 -2.55 8.79
CA ILE A 28 4.32 -1.79 9.65
C ILE A 28 2.89 -2.23 9.37
N THR A 29 2.56 -2.51 8.11
CA THR A 29 1.20 -2.89 7.69
C THR A 29 0.67 -4.11 8.45
N ARG A 30 1.51 -5.10 8.80
CA ARG A 30 1.10 -6.33 9.51
C ARG A 30 0.82 -6.14 11.00
N LEU A 31 1.39 -5.10 11.63
CA LEU A 31 1.36 -4.93 13.08
C LEU A 31 -0.06 -5.07 13.64
N LYS A 32 -0.19 -5.75 14.79
CA LYS A 32 -1.48 -6.01 15.46
C LYS A 32 -2.33 -4.75 15.66
N LYS A 33 -1.69 -3.60 15.93
CA LYS A 33 -2.36 -2.29 16.05
C LYS A 33 -3.13 -1.86 14.80
N ASN A 34 -2.75 -2.36 13.63
CA ASN A 34 -3.39 -2.06 12.35
C ASN A 34 -4.50 -3.05 11.98
N ARG A 35 -4.71 -4.11 12.77
CA ARG A 35 -5.75 -5.13 12.51
C ARG A 35 -7.15 -4.53 12.46
N GLU A 36 -7.50 -3.72 13.45
CA GLU A 36 -8.82 -3.07 13.49
C GLU A 36 -9.04 -2.16 12.29
N PHE A 37 -8.00 -1.44 11.85
CA PHE A 37 -8.08 -0.59 10.68
C PHE A 37 -8.36 -1.39 9.40
N ARG A 38 -7.64 -2.50 9.18
CA ARG A 38 -7.89 -3.42 8.04
C ARG A 38 -9.31 -3.96 8.06
N GLN A 39 -9.78 -4.42 9.22
CA GLN A 39 -11.14 -4.96 9.38
C GLN A 39 -12.23 -3.91 9.11
N LYS A 40 -12.07 -2.69 9.63
CA LYS A 40 -12.98 -1.56 9.35
C LYS A 40 -13.04 -1.26 7.86
N ARG A 41 -11.89 -1.22 7.18
CA ARG A 41 -11.81 -0.96 5.73
C ARG A 41 -12.52 -2.05 4.92
N VAL A 42 -12.28 -3.33 5.20
CA VAL A 42 -12.94 -4.45 4.52
C VAL A 42 -14.45 -4.44 4.75
N ARG A 43 -14.90 -4.18 5.98
CA ARG A 43 -16.32 -4.07 6.30
C ARG A 43 -17.00 -2.94 5.54
N ALA A 44 -16.37 -1.76 5.49
CA ALA A 44 -16.89 -0.62 4.75
C ALA A 44 -17.02 -0.91 3.25
N ILE A 45 -16.02 -1.59 2.65
CA ILE A 45 -16.07 -2.03 1.25
C ILE A 45 -17.21 -3.01 1.04
N ALA A 46 -17.34 -4.04 1.88
CA ALA A 46 -18.40 -5.04 1.74
C ALA A 46 -19.81 -4.43 1.86
N MET A 47 -20.02 -3.55 2.85
CA MET A 47 -21.29 -2.83 3.01
C MET A 47 -21.61 -1.93 1.81
N SER A 48 -20.57 -1.35 1.18
CA SER A 48 -20.74 -0.46 0.04
C SER A 48 -21.30 -1.14 -1.21
N PHE A 49 -21.29 -2.47 -1.29
CA PHE A 49 -21.86 -3.21 -2.41
C PHE A 49 -23.39 -3.13 -2.47
N ASN A 50 -24.04 -2.99 -1.31
CA ASN A 50 -25.50 -2.95 -1.22
C ASN A 50 -26.04 -1.55 -0.91
N GLU A 51 -25.19 -0.62 -0.47
CA GLU A 51 -25.60 0.73 -0.06
C GLU A 51 -25.10 1.80 -1.02
N LYS A 52 -25.99 2.34 -1.87
CA LYS A 52 -25.63 3.29 -2.95
C LYS A 52 -24.91 4.54 -2.45
N ASN A 53 -25.35 5.10 -1.32
CA ASN A 53 -24.74 6.30 -0.75
C ASN A 53 -23.36 6.00 -0.19
N LEU A 54 -23.21 4.88 0.52
CA LEU A 54 -21.91 4.43 1.01
C LEU A 54 -20.95 4.12 -0.14
N SER A 55 -21.43 3.47 -1.20
CA SER A 55 -20.68 3.20 -2.43
C SER A 55 -20.07 4.47 -3.04
N LYS A 56 -20.86 5.53 -3.18
CA LYS A 56 -20.39 6.83 -3.68
C LYS A 56 -19.28 7.42 -2.81
N VAL A 57 -19.46 7.41 -1.50
CA VAL A 57 -18.49 7.94 -0.54
C VAL A 57 -17.18 7.14 -0.57
N ILE A 58 -17.28 5.81 -0.51
CA ILE A 58 -16.11 4.91 -0.55
C ILE A 58 -15.37 5.05 -1.88
N LYS A 59 -16.08 5.12 -3.00
CA LYS A 59 -15.47 5.34 -4.33
C LYS A 59 -14.70 6.65 -4.38
N ALA A 60 -15.30 7.76 -3.96
CA ALA A 60 -14.64 9.07 -3.97
C ALA A 60 -13.37 9.07 -3.11
N HIS A 61 -13.46 8.51 -1.90
CA HIS A 61 -12.31 8.40 -1.00
C HIS A 61 -11.22 7.48 -1.57
N GLN A 62 -11.58 6.33 -2.13
CA GLN A 62 -10.62 5.39 -2.72
C GLN A 62 -9.88 6.00 -3.92
N LEU A 63 -10.59 6.72 -4.78
CA LEU A 63 -9.98 7.46 -5.89
C LEU A 63 -8.98 8.50 -5.38
N GLY A 64 -9.38 9.32 -4.40
CA GLY A 64 -8.50 10.35 -3.82
C GLY A 64 -7.24 9.78 -3.17
N VAL A 65 -7.39 8.76 -2.33
CA VAL A 65 -6.23 8.11 -1.67
C VAL A 65 -5.29 7.47 -2.70
N THR A 66 -5.84 6.83 -3.73
CA THR A 66 -5.02 6.17 -4.75
C THR A 66 -4.27 7.19 -5.60
N GLN A 67 -4.95 8.26 -6.01
CA GLN A 67 -4.32 9.33 -6.79
C GLN A 67 -3.19 10.01 -5.98
N TYR A 68 -3.44 10.30 -4.71
CA TYR A 68 -2.42 10.86 -3.83
C TYR A 68 -1.20 9.94 -3.65
N LEU A 69 -1.44 8.63 -3.56
CA LEU A 69 -0.35 7.64 -3.49
C LEU A 69 0.43 7.55 -4.80
N ALA A 70 -0.25 7.63 -5.95
CA ALA A 70 0.40 7.64 -7.26
C ALA A 70 1.29 8.88 -7.44
N GLU A 71 0.80 10.06 -7.05
CA GLU A 71 1.59 11.30 -7.02
C GLU A 71 2.79 11.20 -6.07
N THR A 72 2.62 10.49 -4.95
CA THR A 72 3.70 10.22 -4.01
C THR A 72 4.77 9.32 -4.64
N PHE A 73 4.37 8.24 -5.32
CA PHE A 73 5.29 7.39 -6.06
C PHE A 73 5.95 8.11 -7.25
N ALA A 74 5.29 9.11 -7.84
CA ALA A 74 5.87 9.92 -8.91
C ALA A 74 7.13 10.67 -8.47
N ILE A 75 7.25 11.00 -7.17
CA ILE A 75 8.47 11.59 -6.61
C ILE A 75 9.64 10.59 -6.73
N ALA A 76 9.41 9.34 -6.34
CA ALA A 76 10.42 8.29 -6.46
C ALA A 76 10.72 7.93 -7.93
N GLN A 77 9.72 7.93 -8.81
CA GLN A 77 9.91 7.70 -10.25
C GLN A 77 10.76 8.80 -10.89
N LYS A 78 10.50 10.08 -10.58
CA LYS A 78 11.31 11.22 -11.06
C LYS A 78 12.78 11.13 -10.61
N ARG A 79 13.05 10.47 -9.48
CA ARG A 79 14.40 10.21 -8.96
C ARG A 79 15.06 8.96 -9.55
N GLY A 80 14.37 8.25 -10.46
CA GLY A 80 14.86 6.99 -11.06
C GLY A 80 14.77 5.77 -10.13
N TRP A 81 13.97 5.84 -9.07
CA TRP A 81 13.81 4.75 -8.08
C TRP A 81 12.57 3.90 -8.32
N ILE A 82 11.79 4.22 -9.35
CA ILE A 82 10.71 3.38 -9.89
C ILE A 82 10.93 3.41 -11.40
N LYS A 83 10.70 2.28 -12.08
CA LYS A 83 10.87 2.23 -13.54
C LYS A 83 9.96 3.26 -14.22
N PRO A 84 10.43 3.93 -15.29
CA PRO A 84 9.68 5.00 -15.95
C PRO A 84 8.41 4.49 -16.66
N ASP A 85 8.36 3.22 -17.04
CA ASP A 85 7.23 2.56 -17.70
C ASP A 85 6.18 1.99 -16.73
N THR A 86 6.42 2.08 -15.41
CA THR A 86 5.47 1.61 -14.41
C THR A 86 4.27 2.55 -14.31
N ASP A 87 3.07 2.01 -14.49
CA ASP A 87 1.82 2.71 -14.19
C ASP A 87 1.68 2.91 -12.68
N LEU A 88 1.85 4.16 -12.23
CA LEU A 88 1.84 4.50 -10.81
C LEU A 88 0.45 4.40 -10.16
N VAL A 89 -0.63 4.53 -10.93
CA VAL A 89 -2.00 4.38 -10.42
C VAL A 89 -2.27 2.90 -10.17
N ALA A 90 -1.93 2.03 -11.13
CA ALA A 90 -2.04 0.59 -10.98
C ALA A 90 -1.15 0.07 -9.83
N LEU A 91 0.10 0.54 -9.76
CA LEU A 91 1.01 0.23 -8.64
C LEU A 91 0.42 0.66 -7.30
N SER A 92 -0.23 1.81 -7.23
CA SER A 92 -0.86 2.31 -6.01
C SER A 92 -2.04 1.45 -5.56
N TYR A 93 -2.83 0.91 -6.48
CA TYR A 93 -3.85 -0.08 -6.15
C TYR A 93 -3.24 -1.39 -5.66
N PHE A 94 -2.21 -1.90 -6.34
CA PHE A 94 -1.51 -3.13 -5.94
C PHE A 94 -0.91 -3.00 -4.54
N PHE A 95 -0.23 -1.88 -4.25
CA PHE A 95 0.35 -1.60 -2.94
C PHE A 95 -0.71 -1.57 -1.83
N GLN A 96 -1.85 -0.91 -2.06
CA GLN A 96 -2.98 -0.92 -1.13
C GLN A 96 -3.61 -2.32 -1.00
N GLY A 97 -3.66 -3.08 -2.10
CA GLY A 97 -4.12 -4.47 -2.12
C GLY A 97 -3.30 -5.35 -1.20
N SER A 98 -1.97 -5.24 -1.22
CA SER A 98 -1.07 -5.95 -0.31
C SER A 98 -1.30 -5.60 1.18
N PHE A 99 -1.75 -4.37 1.48
CA PHE A 99 -2.17 -3.99 2.82
C PHE A 99 -3.49 -4.68 3.23
N ILE A 100 -4.51 -4.58 2.38
CA ILE A 100 -5.85 -5.11 2.68
C ILE A 100 -5.84 -6.65 2.70
N GLY A 101 -5.09 -7.28 1.79
CA GLY A 101 -4.99 -8.73 1.66
C GLY A 101 -4.49 -9.43 2.93
N HIS A 102 -3.75 -8.73 3.79
CA HIS A 102 -3.33 -9.24 5.10
C HIS A 102 -4.54 -9.65 5.97
N VAL A 103 -5.74 -9.12 5.70
CA VAL A 103 -6.97 -9.55 6.38
C VAL A 103 -7.22 -11.06 6.28
N LEU A 104 -6.73 -11.71 5.23
CA LEU A 104 -6.86 -13.16 5.05
C LEU A 104 -6.16 -13.94 6.17
N LEU A 105 -5.01 -13.45 6.65
CA LEU A 105 -4.33 -14.02 7.81
C LEU A 105 -5.08 -13.68 9.12
N ASP A 106 -5.64 -12.47 9.21
CA ASP A 106 -6.37 -12.02 10.41
C ASP A 106 -7.62 -12.85 10.71
N ILE A 107 -8.32 -13.31 9.65
CA ILE A 107 -9.56 -14.11 9.78
C ILE A 107 -9.27 -15.59 9.99
N THR A 108 -8.21 -16.12 9.38
CA THR A 108 -7.80 -17.53 9.51
C THR A 108 -6.88 -17.76 10.72
N LYS A 109 -6.45 -16.68 11.39
CA LYS A 109 -5.55 -16.68 12.56
C LYS A 109 -4.17 -17.32 12.27
N GLN A 110 -3.70 -17.19 11.03
CA GLN A 110 -2.46 -17.76 10.52
C GLN A 110 -1.26 -16.86 10.83
N VAL A 111 -0.98 -16.66 12.13
CA VAL A 111 0.02 -15.72 12.65
C VAL A 111 1.45 -16.05 12.22
N GLU A 112 1.73 -17.32 11.98
CA GLU A 112 3.03 -17.84 11.52
C GLU A 112 3.38 -17.43 10.08
N TYR A 113 2.43 -16.84 9.35
CA TYR A 113 2.64 -16.34 7.98
C TYR A 113 2.75 -14.82 7.90
N GLU A 114 2.60 -14.07 9.01
CA GLU A 114 2.62 -12.59 8.98
C GLU A 114 3.93 -12.02 8.43
N GLU A 115 5.07 -12.58 8.83
CA GLU A 115 6.38 -12.13 8.31
C GLU A 115 6.56 -12.51 6.84
N ARG A 116 6.22 -13.77 6.50
CA ARG A 116 6.29 -14.28 5.11
C ARG A 116 5.41 -13.49 4.16
N TRP A 117 4.24 -13.01 4.61
CA TRP A 117 3.37 -12.12 3.83
C TRP A 117 4.09 -10.82 3.47
N SER A 118 4.68 -10.14 4.46
CA SER A 118 5.42 -8.89 4.22
C SER A 118 6.61 -9.08 3.31
N GLU A 119 7.33 -10.20 3.44
CA GLU A 119 8.45 -10.54 2.56
C GLU A 119 7.99 -10.77 1.12
N ILE A 120 6.92 -11.55 0.91
CA ILE A 120 6.36 -11.81 -0.42
C ILE A 120 5.83 -10.52 -1.03
N ALA A 121 5.09 -9.71 -0.27
CA ALA A 121 4.57 -8.43 -0.73
C ALA A 121 5.70 -7.47 -1.15
N PHE A 122 6.80 -7.42 -0.39
CA PHE A 122 7.96 -6.62 -0.77
C PHE A 122 8.64 -7.17 -2.03
N LYS A 123 8.90 -8.48 -2.09
CA LYS A 123 9.50 -9.14 -3.28
C LYS A 123 8.67 -8.91 -4.54
N ALA A 124 7.34 -8.96 -4.43
CA ALA A 124 6.44 -8.71 -5.55
C ALA A 124 6.48 -7.24 -6.04
N LEU A 125 6.85 -6.28 -5.18
CA LEU A 125 7.02 -4.88 -5.57
C LEU A 125 8.37 -4.62 -6.26
N GLN A 126 9.43 -5.36 -5.92
CA GLN A 126 10.80 -5.10 -6.38
C GLN A 126 10.94 -4.91 -7.90
N PRO A 127 10.28 -5.70 -8.78
CA PRO A 127 10.40 -5.54 -10.23
C PRO A 127 9.97 -4.16 -10.75
N PHE A 128 9.17 -3.41 -9.99
CA PHE A 128 8.72 -2.06 -10.34
C PHE A 128 9.64 -0.97 -9.75
N LEU A 129 10.32 -1.24 -8.64
CA LEU A 129 11.13 -0.26 -7.88
C LEU A 129 12.57 -0.13 -8.40
N VAL A 130 12.95 -0.89 -9.42
CA VAL A 130 14.34 -0.99 -9.88
C VAL A 130 14.35 -1.21 -11.38
N ALA A 131 14.75 -0.20 -12.16
CA ALA A 131 15.42 -0.49 -13.44
C ALA A 131 16.78 -1.10 -13.13
N ASP A 132 17.15 -2.13 -13.89
CA ASP A 132 18.53 -2.64 -13.96
C ASP A 132 19.46 -1.55 -14.51
#